data_AF-A0A5J4JAU7-F1
#
_entry.id   AF-A0A5J4JAU7-F1
#
_cell.length_a   1.000
_cell.length_b   1.000
_cell.length_c   1.000
_cell.angle_alpha   90.00
_cell.angle_beta   90.00
_cell.angle_gamma   90.00
#
_symmetry.space_group_name_H-M   'P 1'
#
loop_
_entity.id
_entity.type
_entity.pdbx_description
1 polymer ?
#
loop_
_entity_poly.entity_id
_entity_poly.type
_entity_poly.pdbx_seq_one_letter_code
_entity_poly.pdbx_strand_id
1 'polypeptide(L)' 'MDIQRAQEIMNSSEMVNVTLNGERIYIEHVDRQKGTATVHLLDKPDEKMSVSVTNLLEH' A
#
# COMPACT_ATOMS: atom_id res chain seq x y z
N MET A 1 -7.89 3.74 -2.34
CA MET A 1 -8.23 2.65 -3.29
C MET A 1 -9.07 1.60 -2.56
N ASP A 2 -9.56 0.58 -3.25
CA ASP A 2 -10.30 -0.53 -2.64
C ASP A 2 -9.43 -1.75 -2.31
N ILE A 3 -9.92 -2.62 -1.43
CA ILE A 3 -9.17 -3.77 -0.89
C ILE A 3 -8.75 -4.79 -1.96
N GLN A 4 -9.58 -4.98 -2.99
CA GLN A 4 -9.28 -5.88 -4.10
C GLN A 4 -8.10 -5.32 -4.91
N ARG A 5 -8.14 -4.02 -5.23
CA ARG A 5 -7.07 -3.34 -5.98
C ARG A 5 -5.75 -3.35 -5.21
N ALA A 6 -5.78 -3.04 -3.92
CA ALA A 6 -4.58 -3.10 -3.08
C ALA A 6 -3.90 -4.48 -3.12
N GLN A 7 -4.69 -5.56 -3.19
CA GLN A 7 -4.14 -6.90 -3.33
C GLN A 7 -3.58 -7.22 -4.71
N GLU A 8 -4.19 -6.73 -5.78
CA GLU A 8 -3.61 -6.87 -7.12
C GLU A 8 -2.22 -6.23 -7.16
N ILE A 9 -2.08 -5.04 -6.57
CA ILE A 9 -0.80 -4.33 -6.46
C ILE A 9 0.22 -5.15 -5.64
N MET A 10 -0.19 -5.68 -4.48
CA MET A 10 0.68 -6.52 -3.64
C MET A 10 1.18 -7.78 -4.38
N ASN A 11 0.37 -8.37 -5.27
CA ASN A 11 0.75 -9.55 -6.06
C ASN A 11 1.36 -9.20 -7.42
N SER A 12 1.40 -7.92 -7.78
CA SER A 12 1.97 -7.45 -9.03
C SER A 12 3.48 -7.63 -9.03
N SER A 13 4.03 -8.12 -10.13
CA SER A 13 5.48 -8.10 -10.36
C SER A 13 5.99 -6.72 -10.77
N GLU A 14 5.09 -5.86 -11.23
CA GLU A 14 5.39 -4.46 -11.56
C GLU A 14 5.14 -3.56 -10.35
N MET A 15 6.06 -2.63 -10.12
CA MET A 15 5.95 -1.65 -9.07
C MET A 15 4.91 -0.59 -9.45
N VAL A 16 3.73 -0.69 -8.85
CA VAL A 16 2.64 0.28 -9.04
C VAL A 16 2.92 1.53 -8.21
N ASN A 17 2.70 2.72 -8.80
CA ASN A 17 2.90 3.97 -8.11
C ASN A 17 1.74 4.23 -7.12
N VAL A 18 1.98 3.92 -5.86
CA VAL A 18 1.03 4.17 -4.76
C VAL A 18 1.59 5.21 -3.82
N THR A 19 0.73 6.10 -3.36
CA THR A 19 1.06 7.17 -2.42
C THR A 19 0.19 7.14 -1.17
N LEU A 20 0.78 7.53 -0.05
CA LEU A 20 0.11 7.83 1.21
C LEU A 20 0.46 9.27 1.57
N ASN A 21 -0.54 10.14 1.69
CA ASN A 21 -0.34 11.58 1.98
C ASN A 21 0.65 12.28 1.03
N GLY A 22 0.73 11.83 -0.22
CA GLY A 22 1.64 12.37 -1.24
C GLY A 22 3.04 11.74 -1.26
N GLU A 23 3.40 10.92 -0.27
CA GLU A 23 4.66 10.19 -0.25
C GLU A 23 4.49 8.81 -0.90
N ARG A 24 5.49 8.38 -1.70
CA ARG A 24 5.43 7.08 -2.36
C ARG A 24 5.70 5.96 -1.36
N ILE A 25 4.84 4.95 -1.42
CA ILE A 25 4.92 3.78 -0.55
C ILE A 25 5.00 2.52 -1.38
N TYR A 26 5.44 1.45 -0.72
CA TYR A 26 5.30 0.08 -1.20
C TYR A 26 4.28 -0.65 -0.32
N ILE A 27 3.40 -1.45 -0.94
CA ILE A 27 2.44 -2.29 -0.23
C ILE A 27 3.09 -3.65 0.02
N GLU A 28 3.46 -3.92 1.27
CA GLU A 28 4.09 -5.19 1.68
C GLU A 28 3.05 -6.28 1.93
N HIS A 29 1.93 -5.92 2.59
CA HIS A 29 0.87 -6.87 2.93
C HIS A 29 -0.50 -6.19 2.93
N VAL A 30 -1.55 -6.95 2.62
CA VAL A 30 -2.95 -6.48 2.67
C VAL A 30 -3.80 -7.43 3.49
N ASP A 31 -4.33 -6.94 4.60
CA ASP A 31 -5.27 -7.64 5.48
C ASP A 31 -6.70 -7.36 5.00
N ARG A 32 -7.26 -8.30 4.24
CA ARG A 32 -8.65 -8.22 3.74
C ARG A 32 -9.70 -8.15 4.85
N GLN A 33 -9.43 -8.78 6.00
CA GLN A 33 -10.42 -8.84 7.08
C GLN A 33 -10.53 -7.48 7.77
N LYS A 34 -9.41 -6.76 7.88
CA LYS A 34 -9.36 -5.44 8.52
C LYS A 34 -9.52 -4.28 7.54
N GLY A 35 -9.39 -4.51 6.24
CA GLY A 35 -9.40 -3.45 5.23
C GLY A 35 -8.14 -2.58 5.30
N THR A 36 -7.03 -3.12 5.80
CA THR A 36 -5.77 -2.39 5.97
C THR A 36 -4.65 -2.98 5.12
N ALA A 37 -3.63 -2.16 4.86
CA ALA A 37 -2.38 -2.56 4.23
C ALA A 37 -1.20 -2.18 5.14
N THR A 38 -0.23 -3.09 5.23
CA THR A 38 1.10 -2.79 5.76
C THR A 38 1.92 -2.20 4.63
N VAL A 39 2.37 -0.97 4.82
CA VAL A 39 3.15 -0.21 3.84
C VAL A 39 4.45 0.30 4.45
N HIS A 40 5.43 0.58 3.61
CA HIS A 40 6.64 1.31 3.98
C HIS A 40 6.94 2.41 2.97
N LEU A 41 7.55 3.50 3.43
CA LEU A 41 8.00 4.59 2.56
C LEU A 41 9.20 4.10 1.73
N LEU A 42 9.25 4.50 0.46
CA LEU A 42 10.39 4.12 -0.41
C LEU A 42 11.72 4.68 0.09
N ASP A 43 11.70 5.89 0.65
CA ASP A 43 12.89 6.52 1.21
C ASP A 43 13.26 5.98 2.61
N LYS A 44 12.35 5.24 3.26
CA LYS A 44 12.54 4.69 4.61
C LYS A 44 11.92 3.29 4.74
N PRO A 45 12.57 2.26 4.17
CA PRO A 45 12.01 0.91 4.12
C PRO A 45 11.87 0.23 5.50
N ASP A 46 12.63 0.67 6.52
CA ASP A 46 12.49 0.18 7.90
C ASP A 46 11.23 0.68 8.60
N GLU A 47 10.65 1.81 8.15
CA GLU A 47 9.43 2.36 8.75
C GLU A 47 8.20 1.70 8.12
N LYS A 48 7.67 0.68 8.81
CA LYS A 48 6.42 0.01 8.45
C LYS A 48 5.24 0.60 9.20
N MET A 49 4.13 0.79 8.50
CA MET A 49 2.87 1.23 9.10
C MET A 49 1.68 0.47 8.53
N SER A 50 0.68 0.21 9.37
CA SER A 50 -0.59 -0.36 8.94
C SER A 50 -1.61 0.76 8.76
N VAL A 51 -2.09 0.94 7.54
CA VAL A 51 -3.02 2.02 7.17
C VAL A 51 -4.24 1.47 6.44
N SER A 52 -5.36 2.19 6.47
CA SER A 52 -6.53 1.80 5.68
C SER A 52 -6.21 1.87 4.19
N VAL A 53 -6.61 0.86 3.41
CA VAL A 53 -6.42 0.86 1.94
C VAL A 53 -7.15 2.03 1.26
N THR A 54 -8.20 2.54 1.91
CA THR A 54 -8.94 3.73 1.44
C THR A 54 -8.08 4.98 1.44
N ASN A 55 -7.03 5.05 2.27
CA ASN A 55 -6.12 6.20 2.36
C ASN A 55 -5.00 6.14 1.31
N LEU A 56 -4.85 5.02 0.61
CA LEU A 56 -3.84 4.86 -0.43
C LEU A 56 -4.38 5.34 -1.78
N LEU A 57 -3.54 6.07 -2.51
CA LEU A 57 -3.86 6.61 -3.84
C LEU A 57 -2.90 6.02 -4.88
N GLU A 58 -3.47 5.38 -5.89
CA GLU A 58 -2.77 4.91 -7.09
C GLU A 58 -2.73 6.04 -8.14
N HIS A 59 -1.63 6.15 -8.89
CA HIS A 59 -1.44 7.10 -9.99
C HIS A 59 -1.01 6.40 -11.27
#